data_AF-A0A821M0E2-F1
#
_entry.id   AF-A0A821M0E2-F1
#
_cell.length_a   1.000
_cell.length_b   1.000
_cell.length_c   1.000
_cell.angle_alpha   90.00
_cell.angle_beta   90.00
_cell.angle_gamma   90.00
#
_symmetry.space_group_name_H-M   'P 1'
#
loop_
_entity.id
_entity.type
_entity.pdbx_description
1 polymer ?
#
loop_
_entity_poly.entity_id
_entity_poly.type
_entity_poly.pdbx_seq_one_letter_code
_entity_poly.pdbx_strand_id
1 'polypeptide(L)'
;MYPNLKTLELAHIYFNLKVHKPEMSVRPIVASINAPARQISNFLDELLTPIYNYVTKDITFINGIDVVRKLQEYQQQGYLTSTTLFLTFDVADLYTMIPRDGAIAALTRFCQKYAINGKIGNIKVDTIIQLAC
;
A
#
# COMPACT_ATOMS: atom_id res chain seq x y z
N MET A 1 23.76 -3.69 -2.93
CA MET A 1 23.88 -4.85 -3.84
C MET A 1 23.60 -4.32 -5.25
N TYR A 2 24.55 -4.37 -6.18
CA TYR A 2 24.33 -3.85 -7.53
C TYR A 2 23.38 -4.78 -8.32
N PRO A 3 22.48 -4.25 -9.17
CA PRO A 3 21.66 -5.08 -10.05
C PRO A 3 22.55 -5.97 -10.93
N ASN A 4 22.21 -7.26 -11.02
CA ASN A 4 22.85 -8.15 -11.97
C ASN A 4 22.38 -7.76 -13.38
N LEU A 5 23.29 -7.18 -14.18
CA LEU A 5 23.00 -6.72 -15.54
C LEU A 5 22.53 -7.85 -16.47
N LYS A 6 22.82 -9.12 -16.15
CA LYS A 6 22.38 -10.28 -16.94
C LYS A 6 20.92 -10.67 -16.68
N THR A 7 20.31 -10.18 -15.60
CA THR A 7 18.93 -10.52 -15.20
C THR A 7 18.01 -9.30 -15.28
N LEU A 8 18.49 -8.16 -15.78
CA LEU A 8 17.73 -6.93 -15.84
C LEU A 8 16.76 -6.98 -17.03
N GLU A 9 15.48 -6.71 -16.77
CA GLU A 9 14.44 -6.74 -17.80
C GLU A 9 13.62 -5.46 -17.75
N LEU A 10 13.13 -5.03 -18.91
CA LEU A 10 12.14 -3.96 -18.98
C LEU A 10 10.81 -4.45 -18.39
N ALA A 11 10.09 -3.55 -17.73
CA ALA A 11 8.75 -3.85 -17.27
C ALA A 11 7.84 -4.13 -18.49
N HIS A 12 6.98 -5.13 -18.37
CA HIS A 12 6.05 -5.52 -19.44
C HIS A 12 4.63 -5.71 -18.89
N ILE A 13 3.64 -5.56 -19.78
CA ILE A 13 2.22 -5.68 -19.43
C ILE A 13 1.72 -7.05 -19.89
N TYR A 14 0.98 -7.73 -19.04
CA TYR A 14 0.19 -8.90 -19.39
C TYR A 14 -1.21 -8.80 -18.78
N PHE A 15 -2.12 -9.67 -19.21
CA PHE A 15 -3.52 -9.63 -18.81
C PHE A 15 -3.96 -10.95 -18.20
N ASN A 16 -4.55 -10.89 -17.00
CA ASN A 16 -5.23 -12.01 -16.37
C ASN A 16 -6.75 -11.94 -16.62
N LEU A 17 -7.37 -13.06 -16.98
CA LEU A 17 -8.82 -13.13 -17.14
C LEU A 17 -9.53 -13.13 -15.78
N LYS A 18 -10.54 -12.28 -15.62
CA LYS A 18 -11.47 -12.30 -14.47
C LYS A 18 -12.63 -13.25 -14.78
N VAL A 19 -12.38 -14.55 -14.75
CA VAL A 19 -13.34 -15.62 -15.12
C VAL A 19 -14.62 -15.65 -14.27
N HIS A 20 -14.61 -15.01 -13.11
CA HIS A 20 -15.75 -14.90 -12.20
C HIS A 20 -16.67 -13.70 -12.50
N LYS A 21 -16.37 -12.87 -13.51
CA LYS A 21 -17.21 -11.73 -13.93
C LYS A 21 -17.96 -12.08 -15.22
N PRO A 22 -19.25 -11.69 -15.35
CA PRO A 22 -20.08 -12.04 -16.52
C PRO A 22 -19.50 -11.58 -17.87
N GLU A 23 -18.82 -10.43 -17.88
CA GLU A 23 -18.38 -9.75 -19.10
C GLU A 23 -16.93 -10.11 -19.55
N MET A 24 -16.37 -11.23 -19.09
CA MET A 24 -15.01 -11.66 -19.46
C MET A 24 -13.95 -10.53 -19.35
N SER A 25 -14.04 -9.77 -18.26
CA SER A 25 -13.14 -8.64 -18.00
C SER A 25 -11.69 -9.10 -17.80
N VAL A 26 -10.72 -8.29 -18.21
CA VAL A 26 -9.29 -8.53 -17.99
C VAL A 26 -8.75 -7.68 -16.83
N ARG A 27 -7.69 -8.17 -16.17
CA ARG A 27 -6.87 -7.43 -15.22
C ARG A 27 -5.49 -7.19 -15.84
N PRO A 28 -5.16 -5.96 -16.27
CA PRO A 28 -3.80 -5.64 -16.68
C PRO A 28 -2.87 -5.71 -15.47
N ILE A 29 -1.68 -6.27 -15.67
CA ILE A 29 -0.63 -6.37 -14.66
C ILE A 29 0.69 -5.91 -15.30
N VAL A 30 1.41 -5.04 -14.60
CA VAL A 30 2.79 -4.66 -14.94
C VAL A 30 3.74 -5.61 -14.21
N ALA A 31 4.41 -6.48 -14.95
CA ALA A 31 5.49 -7.29 -14.42
C ALA A 31 6.79 -6.46 -14.37
N SER A 32 7.28 -6.18 -13.16
CA SER A 32 8.50 -5.38 -12.93
C SER A 32 9.47 -6.05 -11.97
N ILE A 33 9.39 -7.38 -11.81
CA ILE A 33 10.19 -8.13 -10.82
C ILE A 33 11.71 -8.00 -11.03
N ASN A 34 12.13 -7.76 -12.27
CA ASN A 34 13.52 -7.58 -12.66
C ASN A 34 13.82 -6.16 -13.17
N ALA A 35 12.88 -5.23 -12.97
CA ALA A 35 13.02 -3.87 -13.45
C ALA A 35 13.94 -3.05 -12.54
N PRO A 36 14.69 -2.07 -13.09
CA PRO A 36 15.57 -1.20 -12.30
C PRO A 36 14.87 -0.53 -11.11
N ALA A 37 13.61 -0.12 -11.30
CA ALA A 37 12.82 0.57 -10.29
C ALA A 37 12.50 -0.29 -9.04
N ARG A 38 12.55 -1.63 -9.14
CA ARG A 38 12.16 -2.50 -8.02
C ARG A 38 13.02 -2.31 -6.79
N GLN A 39 14.31 -2.06 -6.94
CA GLN A 39 15.20 -1.84 -5.80
C GLN A 39 14.85 -0.54 -5.07
N ILE A 40 14.48 0.51 -5.82
CA ILE A 40 14.04 1.78 -5.25
C ILE A 40 12.70 1.58 -4.52
N SER A 41 11.75 0.88 -5.15
CA SER A 41 10.46 0.57 -4.51
C SER A 41 10.63 -0.23 -3.22
N ASN A 42 11.47 -1.28 -3.23
CA ASN A 42 11.74 -2.08 -2.02
C ASN A 42 12.41 -1.25 -0.93
N PHE A 43 13.37 -0.39 -1.29
CA PHE A 43 14.03 0.49 -0.32
C PHE A 43 13.02 1.45 0.34
N LEU A 44 12.12 2.06 -0.45
CA LEU A 44 11.07 2.92 0.08
C LEU A 44 10.08 2.15 0.95
N ASP A 45 9.73 0.93 0.55
CA ASP A 45 8.84 0.05 1.32
C ASP A 45 9.43 -0.30 2.70
N GLU A 46 10.69 -0.72 2.74
CA GLU A 46 11.42 -1.01 3.99
C GLU A 46 11.55 0.23 4.88
N LEU A 47 11.75 1.40 4.29
CA LEU A 47 11.88 2.67 5.02
C LEU A 47 10.55 3.13 5.63
N LEU A 48 9.44 2.99 4.89
CA LEU A 48 8.14 3.58 5.24
C LEU A 48 7.24 2.61 6.02
N THR A 49 7.37 1.30 5.80
CA THR A 49 6.50 0.29 6.43
C THR A 49 6.49 0.34 7.96
N PRO A 50 7.64 0.47 8.67
CA PRO A 50 7.63 0.49 10.13
C PRO A 50 6.81 1.65 10.71
N ILE A 51 6.96 2.84 10.12
CA ILE A 51 6.24 4.03 10.58
C ILE A 51 4.77 3.98 10.17
N TYR A 52 4.47 3.48 8.97
CA TYR A 52 3.10 3.26 8.51
C TYR A 52 2.36 2.32 9.47
N ASN A 53 2.90 1.13 9.71
CA ASN A 53 2.29 0.14 10.60
C ASN A 53 2.10 0.69 12.02
N TYR A 54 3.05 1.47 12.53
CA TYR A 54 2.91 2.08 13.86
C TYR A 54 1.73 3.06 13.92
N VAL A 55 1.53 3.91 12.91
CA VAL A 55 0.49 4.95 12.94
C VAL A 55 -0.88 4.45 12.49
N THR A 56 -0.96 3.35 11.73
CA THR A 56 -2.23 2.82 11.22
C THR A 56 -2.77 1.61 11.99
N LYS A 57 -2.01 1.06 12.95
CA LYS A 57 -2.36 -0.16 13.70
C LYS A 57 -3.78 -0.16 14.28
N ASP A 58 -4.30 1.00 14.67
CA ASP A 58 -5.60 1.13 15.35
C ASP A 58 -6.76 1.42 14.37
N ILE A 59 -6.46 1.75 13.11
CA ILE A 59 -7.46 2.16 12.10
C ILE A 59 -7.48 1.26 10.86
N THR A 60 -6.57 0.28 10.78
CA THR A 60 -6.49 -0.67 9.66
C THR A 60 -6.48 -2.11 10.17
N PHE A 61 -6.84 -3.02 9.28
CA PHE A 61 -6.75 -4.46 9.50
C PHE A 61 -5.70 -5.05 8.58
N ILE A 62 -4.91 -5.99 9.08
CA ILE A 62 -3.83 -6.61 8.30
C ILE A 62 -4.40 -7.73 7.40
N ASN A 63 -5.36 -8.49 7.92
CA ASN A 63 -5.99 -9.61 7.22
C ASN A 63 -7.32 -9.98 7.90
N GLY A 64 -8.03 -10.98 7.36
CA GLY A 64 -9.32 -11.42 7.90
C GLY A 64 -9.26 -11.96 9.35
N ILE A 65 -8.14 -12.57 9.75
CA ILE A 65 -7.97 -13.07 11.13
C ILE A 65 -7.87 -11.89 12.10
N ASP A 66 -7.13 -10.84 11.71
CA ASP A 66 -7.01 -9.60 12.50
C ASP A 66 -8.35 -8.88 12.65
N VAL A 67 -9.19 -8.89 11.61
CA VAL A 67 -10.57 -8.37 11.68
C VAL A 67 -11.38 -9.11 12.74
N VAL A 68 -11.39 -10.45 12.69
CA VAL A 68 -12.15 -11.27 13.65
C VAL A 68 -11.68 -11.02 15.08
N ARG A 69 -10.36 -11.01 15.30
CA ARG A 69 -9.78 -10.75 16.62
C ARG A 69 -10.18 -9.38 17.17
N LYS A 70 -10.05 -8.32 16.37
CA LYS A 70 -10.44 -6.97 16.79
C LYS A 70 -11.95 -6.82 17.01
N LEU A 71 -12.79 -7.52 16.25
CA LEU A 71 -14.23 -7.55 16.50
C LEU A 71 -14.57 -8.28 17.82
N GLN A 72 -13.86 -9.34 18.16
CA GLN A 72 -14.01 -10.01 19.46
C GLN A 72 -13.59 -9.09 20.61
N GLU A 73 -12.48 -8.37 20.48
CA GLU A 73 -12.05 -7.36 21.45
C GLU A 73 -13.11 -6.25 21.61
N TYR A 74 -13.66 -5.76 20.49
CA TYR A 74 -14.74 -4.76 20.47
C TYR A 74 -16.03 -5.26 21.15
N GLN A 75 -16.36 -6.54 20.98
CA GLN A 75 -17.46 -7.20 21.67
C GLN A 75 -17.18 -7.34 23.18
N GLN A 76 -15.98 -7.76 23.58
CA GLN A 76 -15.60 -7.93 24.98
C GLN A 76 -15.64 -6.60 25.76
N GLN A 77 -15.40 -5.49 25.07
CA GLN A 77 -15.53 -4.13 25.61
C GLN A 77 -16.99 -3.64 25.67
N GLY A 78 -17.95 -4.43 25.20
CA GLY A 78 -19.38 -4.11 25.23
C GLY A 78 -19.84 -3.14 24.13
N TYR A 79 -18.99 -2.86 23.14
CA TYR A 79 -19.31 -1.91 22.07
C TYR A 79 -20.11 -2.55 20.92
N LEU A 80 -20.08 -3.88 20.80
CA LEU A 80 -20.92 -4.60 19.85
C LEU A 80 -22.31 -4.83 20.47
N THR A 81 -23.30 -4.10 19.98
CA THR A 81 -24.68 -4.12 20.47
C THR A 81 -25.63 -4.69 19.43
N SER A 82 -26.87 -5.00 19.83
CA SER A 82 -27.93 -5.41 18.89
C SER A 82 -28.29 -4.34 17.86
N THR A 83 -27.93 -3.07 18.12
CA THR A 83 -28.15 -1.93 17.23
C THR A 83 -26.94 -1.60 16.35
N THR A 84 -25.84 -2.35 16.47
CA THR A 84 -24.64 -2.10 15.66
C THR A 84 -24.88 -2.46 14.19
N LEU A 85 -24.62 -1.52 13.29
CA LEU A 85 -24.72 -1.71 11.85
C LEU A 85 -23.36 -2.02 11.24
N PHE A 86 -23.31 -3.03 10.37
CA PHE A 86 -22.14 -3.32 9.56
C PHE A 86 -22.33 -2.75 8.17
N LEU A 87 -21.41 -1.88 7.77
CA LEU A 87 -21.39 -1.26 6.44
C LEU A 87 -20.14 -1.74 5.71
N THR A 88 -20.31 -2.13 4.45
CA THR A 88 -19.21 -2.50 3.57
C THR A 88 -19.18 -1.58 2.37
N PHE A 89 -17.97 -1.13 2.03
CA PHE A 89 -17.70 -0.34 0.84
C PHE A 89 -16.64 -1.09 0.05
N ASP A 90 -16.88 -1.29 -1.25
CA ASP A 90 -15.91 -1.89 -2.16
C ASP A 90 -15.41 -0.80 -3.12
N VAL A 91 -14.09 -0.66 -3.23
CA VAL A 91 -13.45 0.31 -4.12
C VAL A 91 -13.04 -0.42 -5.40
N ALA A 92 -13.79 -0.19 -6.46
CA ALA A 92 -13.52 -0.79 -7.77
C ALA A 92 -12.19 -0.28 -8.34
N ASP A 93 -11.41 -1.21 -8.91
CA ASP A 93 -10.19 -0.93 -9.68
C ASP A 93 -9.20 0.02 -8.99
N LEU A 94 -9.07 -0.11 -7.66
CA LEU A 94 -8.28 0.75 -6.76
C LEU A 94 -6.93 1.18 -7.35
N TYR A 95 -6.08 0.22 -7.74
CA TYR A 95 -4.72 0.52 -8.22
C TYR A 95 -4.68 1.40 -9.47
N THR A 96 -5.64 1.25 -10.38
CA THR A 96 -5.70 2.06 -11.61
C THR A 96 -6.39 3.40 -11.43
N MET A 97 -7.10 3.60 -10.32
CA MET A 97 -7.86 4.81 -10.01
C MET A 97 -7.13 5.76 -9.05
N ILE A 98 -5.98 5.39 -8.50
CA ILE A 98 -5.18 6.28 -7.65
C ILE A 98 -4.51 7.35 -8.54
N PRO A 99 -4.87 8.64 -8.43
CA PRO A 99 -4.24 9.69 -9.22
C PRO A 99 -2.80 9.90 -8.72
N ARG A 100 -1.84 9.96 -9.65
CA ARG A 100 -0.41 10.12 -9.34
C ARG A 100 -0.15 11.31 -8.42
N ASP A 101 -0.65 12.49 -8.77
CA ASP A 101 -0.39 13.72 -8.01
C ASP A 101 -1.02 13.66 -6.61
N GLY A 102 -2.21 13.04 -6.50
CA GLY A 102 -2.86 12.81 -5.21
C GLY A 102 -2.07 11.85 -4.32
N ALA A 103 -1.48 10.80 -4.90
CA ALA A 103 -0.63 9.85 -4.19
C ALA A 103 0.66 10.51 -3.68
N ILE A 104 1.35 11.29 -4.53
CA ILE A 104 2.57 12.02 -4.14
C ILE A 104 2.25 13.06 -3.06
N ALA A 105 1.13 13.77 -3.16
CA ALA A 105 0.70 14.72 -2.14
C ALA A 105 0.36 14.04 -0.81
N ALA A 106 -0.30 12.88 -0.84
CA ALA A 106 -0.58 12.09 0.35
C ALA A 106 0.71 11.58 1.02
N LEU A 107 1.65 11.05 0.24
CA LEU A 107 2.97 10.63 0.71
C LEU A 107 3.75 11.79 1.32
N THR A 108 3.74 12.95 0.67
CA THR A 108 4.41 14.16 1.17
C THR A 108 3.86 14.57 2.53
N ARG A 109 2.53 14.65 2.67
CA ARG A 109 1.88 14.97 3.95
C ARG A 109 2.19 13.93 5.03
N PHE A 110 2.15 12.65 4.67
CA PHE A 110 2.50 11.56 5.59
C PHE A 110 3.93 11.71 6.10
N CYS A 111 4.89 11.89 5.19
CA CYS A 111 6.30 12.02 5.55
C CYS A 111 6.57 13.27 6.38
N GLN A 112 5.99 14.41 6.03
CA GLN A 112 6.14 15.65 6.81
C GLN A 112 5.55 15.52 8.22
N LYS A 113 4.40 14.85 8.36
CA LYS A 113 3.73 14.68 9.65
C LYS A 113 4.52 13.80 10.62
N TYR A 114 5.19 12.77 10.13
CA TYR A 114 5.83 11.76 10.97
C TYR A 114 7.37 11.76 10.91
N ALA A 115 7.96 12.67 10.14
CA ALA A 115 9.41 12.87 10.13
C ALA A 115 9.91 13.47 11.44
N ILE A 116 11.10 13.04 11.86
CA ILE A 116 11.84 13.62 12.98
C ILE A 116 12.93 14.50 12.39
N ASN A 117 12.92 15.81 12.70
CA ASN A 117 13.85 16.79 12.13
C ASN A 117 13.88 16.77 10.59
N GLY A 118 12.71 16.57 9.95
CA GLY A 118 12.58 16.52 8.49
C GLY A 118 13.16 15.25 7.83
N LYS A 119 13.35 14.17 8.61
CA LYS A 119 13.84 12.87 8.12
C LYS A 119 12.96 11.70 8.56
N ILE A 120 12.96 10.65 7.75
CA ILE A 120 12.52 9.30 8.15
C ILE A 120 13.76 8.41 8.09
N GLY A 121 14.08 7.77 9.22
CA GLY A 121 15.40 7.16 9.42
C GLY A 121 16.50 8.20 9.17
N ASN A 122 17.37 7.92 8.20
CA ASN A 122 18.46 8.82 7.83
C ASN A 122 18.21 9.64 6.55
N ILE A 123 17.01 9.52 5.96
CA ILE A 123 16.70 10.10 4.65
C ILE A 123 15.81 11.34 4.82
N LYS A 124 16.16 12.42 4.12
CA LYS A 124 15.34 13.65 4.09
C LYS A 124 14.03 13.39 3.36
N VAL A 125 12.94 14.02 3.81
CA VAL A 125 11.63 13.91 3.16
C VAL A 125 11.70 14.24 1.67
N ASP A 126 12.38 15.32 1.27
CA ASP A 126 12.50 15.70 -0.15
C ASP A 126 13.13 14.59 -1.00
N THR A 127 14.12 13.88 -0.47
CA THR A 127 14.77 12.74 -1.15
C THR A 127 13.81 11.57 -1.28
N ILE A 128 13.00 11.28 -0.26
CA ILE A 128 11.96 10.24 -0.32
C ILE A 128 10.96 10.55 -1.43
N ILE A 129 10.52 11.81 -1.54
CA ILE A 129 9.57 12.23 -2.58
C ILE A 129 10.19 12.16 -3.98
N GLN A 130 11.46 12.54 -4.13
CA GLN A 130 12.17 12.40 -5.41
C GLN A 130 12.32 10.94 -5.84
N LEU A 131 12.57 10.01 -4.90
CA LEU A 131 12.67 8.58 -5.21
C LEU A 131 11.32 7.94 -5.55
N ALA A 132 10.21 8.54 -5.10
CA ALA A 132 8.85 8.06 -5.39
C ALA A 132 8.28 8.56 -6.74
N CYS A 133 8.96 9.51 -7.40
CA CYS A 133 8.52 10.14 -8.65
C CYS A 133 9.00 9.42 -9.90
#